data_AF-A0A158B7F0-F1
#
_entry.id   AF-A0A158B7F0-F1
#
_cell.length_a   1.000
_cell.length_b   1.000
_cell.length_c   1.000
_cell.angle_alpha   90.00
_cell.angle_beta   90.00
_cell.angle_gamma   90.00
#
_symmetry.space_group_name_H-M   'P 1'
#
loop_
_entity.id
_entity.type
_entity.pdbx_description
1 polymer ?
#
loop_
_entity_poly.entity_id
_entity_poly.type
_entity_poly.pdbx_seq_one_letter_code
_entity_poly.pdbx_strand_id
1 'polypeptide(L)'
;MELPGLLPKFERDMGALATHRLLANCLERDGQAAASLADFLLSLYDARVAKLDAYILCRCIEAEHFEDVLFVMRWFRFAENGFDIHHVFGYERGTALMRALMQKFRTGYDK
;
A
#
# COMPACT_ATOMS: atom_id res chain seq x y z
N MET A 1 13.26 3.23 -6.48
CA MET A 1 13.46 2.42 -5.26
C MET A 1 13.08 1.00 -5.61
N GLU A 2 13.88 0.01 -5.22
CA GLU A 2 13.51 -1.40 -5.39
C GLU A 2 12.53 -1.82 -4.30
N LEU A 3 11.51 -2.61 -4.66
CA LEU A 3 10.54 -3.13 -3.70
C LEU A 3 11.20 -4.23 -2.85
N PRO A 4 11.30 -4.08 -1.52
CA PRO A 4 11.79 -5.16 -0.67
C PRO A 4 10.90 -6.40 -0.78
N GLY A 5 11.53 -7.59 -0.77
CA GLY A 5 10.81 -8.84 -0.63
C GLY A 5 10.09 -8.95 0.72
N LEU A 6 9.03 -9.77 0.74
CA LEU A 6 8.29 -10.10 1.95
C LEU A 6 9.18 -10.84 2.95
N LEU A 7 8.93 -10.64 4.25
CA LEU A 7 9.53 -11.49 5.28
C LEU A 7 9.04 -12.93 5.14
N PRO A 8 9.84 -13.95 5.49
CA PRO A 8 9.50 -15.37 5.28
C PRO A 8 8.13 -15.80 5.81
N LYS A 9 7.69 -15.24 6.94
CA LYS A 9 6.39 -15.54 7.56
C LYS A 9 5.18 -15.06 6.74
N PHE A 10 5.38 -14.17 5.78
CA PHE A 10 4.33 -13.58 4.94
C PHE A 10 4.38 -14.04 3.47
N GLU A 11 5.35 -14.86 3.07
CA GLU A 11 5.50 -15.31 1.67
C GLU A 11 4.29 -16.07 1.12
N ARG A 12 3.47 -16.63 2.01
CA ARG A 12 2.23 -17.36 1.66
C ARG A 12 0.97 -16.65 2.14
N ASP A 13 1.10 -15.47 2.70
CA ASP A 13 -0.05 -14.66 3.12
C ASP A 13 -0.60 -13.91 1.91
N MET A 14 -1.85 -14.20 1.55
CA MET A 14 -2.49 -13.61 0.38
C MET A 14 -2.64 -12.09 0.47
N GLY A 15 -2.86 -11.54 1.67
CA GLY A 15 -2.95 -10.10 1.88
C GLY A 15 -1.59 -9.42 1.77
N ALA A 16 -0.53 -10.08 2.26
CA ALA A 16 0.83 -9.59 2.08
C ALA A 16 1.28 -9.62 0.60
N LEU A 17 0.97 -10.70 -0.12
CA LEU A 17 1.25 -10.82 -1.55
C LEU A 17 0.48 -9.79 -2.38
N ALA A 18 -0.79 -9.54 -2.05
CA ALA A 18 -1.59 -8.49 -2.69
C ALA A 18 -1.00 -7.10 -2.42
N THR A 19 -0.65 -6.81 -1.15
CA THR A 19 0.04 -5.57 -0.75
C THR A 19 1.32 -5.37 -1.56
N HIS A 20 2.14 -6.41 -1.71
CA HIS A 20 3.37 -6.37 -2.49
C HIS A 20 3.10 -6.02 -3.96
N ARG A 21 2.10 -6.64 -4.61
CA ARG A 21 1.74 -6.32 -6.00
C ARG A 21 1.25 -4.87 -6.17
N LEU A 22 0.42 -4.39 -5.25
CA LEU A 22 -0.08 -3.01 -5.29
C LEU A 22 1.06 -2.00 -5.10
N LEU A 23 1.99 -2.27 -4.18
CA LEU A 23 3.17 -1.41 -3.97
C LEU A 23 4.10 -1.42 -5.19
N ALA A 24 4.31 -2.58 -5.83
CA ALA A 24 5.06 -2.66 -7.09
C ALA A 24 4.44 -1.77 -8.16
N ASN A 25 3.11 -1.86 -8.34
CA ASN A 25 2.39 -1.02 -9.29
C ASN A 25 2.58 0.49 -8.99
N CYS A 26 2.46 0.90 -7.72
CA CYS A 26 2.67 2.29 -7.32
C CYS A 26 4.11 2.78 -7.57
N LEU A 27 5.11 1.90 -7.44
CA LEU A 27 6.51 2.25 -7.71
C LEU A 27 6.78 2.41 -9.20
N GLU A 28 6.23 1.52 -10.03
CA GLU A 28 6.47 1.46 -11.48
C GLU A 28 5.65 2.47 -12.28
N ARG A 29 4.43 2.78 -11.84
CA ARG A 29 3.49 3.62 -12.59
C ARG A 29 3.29 4.99 -11.96
N ASP A 30 2.84 5.92 -12.79
CA ASP A 30 2.42 7.26 -12.41
C ASP A 30 0.95 7.51 -12.85
N GLY A 31 0.39 8.64 -12.44
CA GLY A 31 -0.96 9.06 -12.83
C GLY A 31 -2.04 8.68 -11.82
N GLN A 32 -3.30 8.94 -12.19
CA GLN A 32 -4.43 8.93 -11.24
C GLN A 32 -4.72 7.52 -10.66
N ALA A 33 -4.58 6.47 -11.47
CA ALA A 33 -4.79 5.09 -11.00
C ALA A 33 -3.78 4.71 -9.90
N ALA A 34 -2.48 4.89 -10.17
CA ALA A 34 -1.40 4.64 -9.22
C ALA A 34 -1.51 5.55 -7.98
N ALA A 35 -1.88 6.83 -8.15
CA ALA A 35 -2.09 7.76 -7.03
C ALA A 35 -3.25 7.32 -6.13
N SER A 36 -4.35 6.83 -6.71
CA SER A 36 -5.51 6.36 -5.94
C SER A 36 -5.19 5.07 -5.16
N LEU A 37 -4.38 4.18 -5.74
CA LEU A 37 -3.84 3.01 -5.05
C LEU A 37 -2.86 3.41 -3.93
N ALA A 38 -1.99 4.37 -4.17
CA ALA A 38 -1.08 4.90 -3.16
C ALA A 38 -1.85 5.50 -1.98
N ASP A 39 -2.94 6.22 -2.24
CA ASP A 39 -3.81 6.78 -1.19
C ASP A 39 -4.47 5.71 -0.34
N PHE A 40 -4.93 4.64 -0.95
CA PHE A 40 -5.42 3.47 -0.24
C PHE A 40 -4.35 2.89 0.69
N LEU A 41 -3.17 2.56 0.17
CA LEU A 41 -2.07 1.95 0.94
C LEU A 41 -1.55 2.87 2.05
N LEU A 42 -1.40 4.16 1.75
CA LEU A 42 -0.97 5.17 2.72
C LEU A 42 -2.01 5.40 3.80
N SER A 43 -3.31 5.31 3.50
CA SER A 43 -4.36 5.43 4.51
C SER A 43 -4.36 4.28 5.52
N LEU A 44 -3.89 3.09 5.12
CA LEU A 44 -3.71 1.94 6.00
C LEU A 44 -2.46 2.06 6.89
N TYR A 45 -1.46 2.83 6.45
CA TYR A 45 -0.24 3.12 7.21
C TYR A 45 -0.42 4.31 8.16
N ASP A 46 -0.90 5.45 7.64
CA ASP A 46 -1.19 6.64 8.43
C ASP A 46 -2.35 7.45 7.81
N ALA A 47 -3.52 7.35 8.44
CA ALA A 47 -4.72 8.05 8.01
C ALA A 47 -4.64 9.59 8.12
N ARG A 48 -3.60 10.14 8.77
CA ARG A 48 -3.32 11.58 8.76
C ARG A 48 -2.66 12.00 7.45
N VAL A 49 -1.96 11.06 6.79
CA VAL A 49 -1.21 11.29 5.56
C VAL A 49 -2.05 11.15 4.31
N ALA A 50 -2.92 10.14 4.30
CA ALA A 50 -3.86 9.93 3.21
C ALA A 50 -5.23 9.54 3.76
N LYS A 51 -6.28 10.07 3.12
CA LYS A 51 -7.65 9.61 3.33
C LYS A 51 -8.10 8.95 2.03
N LEU A 52 -8.57 7.71 2.16
CA LEU A 52 -9.13 6.98 1.03
C LEU A 52 -10.41 7.67 0.54
N ASP A 53 -10.40 8.07 -0.73
CA ASP A 53 -11.63 8.34 -1.48
C ASP A 53 -12.04 7.06 -2.22
N ALA A 54 -13.02 6.35 -1.68
CA ALA A 54 -13.48 5.08 -2.24
C ALA A 54 -14.13 5.24 -3.63
N TYR A 55 -14.74 6.41 -3.92
CA TYR A 55 -15.33 6.66 -5.23
C TYR A 55 -14.24 6.77 -6.30
N ILE A 56 -13.20 7.55 -6.02
CA ILE A 56 -12.06 7.73 -6.94
C ILE A 56 -11.29 6.42 -7.09
N LEU A 57 -11.02 5.70 -6.00
CA LEU A 57 -10.36 4.39 -6.06
C LEU A 57 -11.12 3.43 -7.00
N CYS A 58 -12.42 3.25 -6.80
CA CYS A 58 -13.22 2.34 -7.61
C CYS A 58 -13.30 2.74 -9.10
N ARG A 59 -13.21 4.03 -9.43
CA ARG A 59 -13.27 4.53 -10.80
C ARG A 59 -11.95 4.44 -11.54
N CYS A 60 -10.83 4.54 -10.82
CA CYS A 60 -9.51 4.64 -11.41
C CYS A 60 -8.69 3.35 -11.34
N ILE A 61 -9.04 2.42 -10.46
CA ILE A 61 -8.34 1.15 -10.33
C ILE A 61 -8.56 0.24 -11.55
N GLU A 62 -7.48 -0.38 -12.00
CA GLU A 62 -7.52 -1.38 -13.07
C GLU A 62 -8.08 -2.70 -12.54
N ALA A 63 -8.78 -3.46 -13.40
CA ALA A 63 -9.43 -4.71 -13.00
C ALA A 63 -8.47 -5.71 -12.35
N GLU A 64 -7.21 -5.75 -12.81
CA GLU A 64 -6.16 -6.63 -12.25
C GLU A 64 -5.77 -6.29 -10.81
N HIS A 65 -6.00 -5.05 -10.36
CA HIS A 65 -5.66 -4.58 -9.01
C HIS A 65 -6.86 -4.51 -8.07
N PHE A 66 -8.08 -4.59 -8.61
CA PHE A 66 -9.31 -4.54 -7.81
C PHE A 66 -9.37 -5.69 -6.78
N GLU A 67 -9.10 -6.92 -7.22
CA GLU A 67 -9.06 -8.09 -6.33
C GLU A 67 -7.98 -7.95 -5.27
N ASP A 68 -6.81 -7.41 -5.62
CA ASP A 68 -5.72 -7.17 -4.67
C ASP A 68 -6.15 -6.17 -3.58
N VAL A 69 -6.86 -5.10 -3.94
CA VAL A 69 -7.42 -4.16 -2.94
C VAL A 69 -8.38 -4.87 -1.99
N LEU A 70 -9.28 -5.71 -2.52
CA LEU A 70 -10.20 -6.47 -1.67
C LEU A 70 -9.47 -7.44 -0.74
N PHE A 71 -8.42 -8.13 -1.22
CA PHE A 71 -7.60 -8.99 -0.38
C PHE A 71 -6.91 -8.20 0.74
N VAL A 72 -6.34 -7.04 0.44
CA VAL A 72 -5.69 -6.18 1.45
C VAL A 72 -6.71 -5.69 2.47
N MET A 73 -7.87 -5.18 2.03
CA MET A 73 -8.94 -4.74 2.94
C MET A 73 -9.41 -5.86 3.86
N ARG A 74 -9.64 -7.05 3.30
CA ARG A 74 -10.05 -8.22 4.08
C ARG A 74 -8.98 -8.60 5.10
N TRP A 75 -7.74 -8.65 4.67
CA TRP A 75 -6.63 -9.03 5.53
C TRP A 75 -6.41 -8.04 6.67
N PHE A 76 -6.43 -6.73 6.39
CA PHE A 76 -6.36 -5.68 7.41
C PHE A 76 -7.51 -5.75 8.44
N ARG A 77 -8.72 -6.11 7.99
CA ARG A 77 -9.87 -6.25 8.88
C ARG A 77 -9.69 -7.34 9.95
N PHE A 78 -8.93 -8.38 9.64
CA PHE A 78 -8.71 -9.55 10.49
C PHE A 78 -7.32 -9.59 11.14
N ALA A 79 -6.42 -8.69 10.78
CA ALA A 79 -5.11 -8.60 11.40
C ALA A 79 -5.23 -8.24 12.89
N GLU A 80 -4.37 -8.82 13.73
CA GLU A 80 -4.32 -8.53 15.16
C GLU A 80 -3.98 -7.04 15.41
N ASN A 81 -4.47 -6.49 16.52
CA ASN A 81 -4.22 -5.09 16.90
C ASN A 81 -2.71 -4.78 16.89
N GLY A 82 -2.31 -3.70 16.22
CA GLY A 82 -0.91 -3.27 16.09
C GLY A 82 -0.20 -3.77 14.82
N PHE A 83 -0.91 -4.47 13.93
CA PHE A 83 -0.41 -4.79 12.60
C PHE A 83 -0.55 -3.60 11.64
N ASP A 84 0.56 -3.20 11.02
CA ASP A 84 0.65 -2.12 10.05
C ASP A 84 1.24 -2.65 8.74
N ILE A 85 0.88 -2.05 7.61
CA ILE A 85 1.04 -2.59 6.25
C ILE A 85 2.51 -2.76 5.90
N HIS A 86 3.34 -1.91 6.48
CA HIS A 86 4.78 -1.91 6.27
C HIS A 86 5.50 -3.05 7.02
N HIS A 87 4.87 -3.67 8.03
CA HIS A 87 5.49 -4.72 8.84
C HIS A 87 5.84 -5.97 8.03
N VAL A 88 5.21 -6.20 6.88
CA VAL A 88 5.52 -7.38 6.05
C VAL A 88 6.86 -7.33 5.36
N PHE A 89 7.49 -6.15 5.32
CA PHE A 89 8.81 -5.92 4.75
C PHE A 89 9.90 -5.78 5.83
N GLY A 90 9.52 -5.89 7.11
CA GLY A 90 10.34 -5.48 8.25
C GLY A 90 10.26 -3.99 8.51
N TYR A 91 10.43 -3.60 9.78
CA TYR A 91 10.15 -2.23 10.24
C TYR A 91 10.91 -1.15 9.46
N GLU A 92 12.23 -1.26 9.33
CA GLU A 92 13.05 -0.24 8.67
C GLU A 92 12.76 -0.12 7.18
N ARG A 93 12.78 -1.25 6.46
CA ARG A 93 12.56 -1.27 4.99
C ARG A 93 11.13 -0.91 4.62
N GLY A 94 10.16 -1.41 5.39
CA GLY A 94 8.76 -1.05 5.21
C GLY A 94 8.52 0.44 5.45
N THR A 95 9.06 1.01 6.52
CA THR A 95 8.94 2.44 6.81
C THR A 95 9.55 3.29 5.68
N ALA A 96 10.75 2.92 5.22
CA ALA A 96 11.41 3.60 4.11
C ALA A 96 10.58 3.54 2.82
N LEU A 97 9.96 2.39 2.52
CA LEU A 97 9.09 2.21 1.37
C LEU A 97 7.85 3.11 1.45
N MET A 98 7.17 3.15 2.60
CA MET A 98 5.98 4.00 2.76
C MET A 98 6.34 5.49 2.65
N ARG A 99 7.48 5.92 3.21
CA ARG A 99 7.99 7.29 3.03
C ARG A 99 8.28 7.62 1.57
N ALA A 100 8.85 6.69 0.81
CA ALA A 100 9.09 6.90 -0.61
C ALA A 100 7.79 7.03 -1.41
N LEU A 101 6.76 6.24 -1.08
CA LEU A 101 5.42 6.40 -1.66
C LEU A 101 4.83 7.77 -1.31
N MET A 102 4.96 8.22 -0.06
CA MET A 102 4.53 9.57 0.35
C MET A 102 5.24 10.64 -0.47
N GLN A 103 6.56 10.58 -0.59
CA GLN A 103 7.32 11.56 -1.39
C GLN A 103 6.90 11.55 -2.86
N LYS A 104 6.61 10.37 -3.43
CA LYS A 104 6.20 10.23 -4.83
C LYS A 104 4.83 10.84 -5.10
N PHE A 105 3.84 10.60 -4.25
CA PHE A 105 2.44 10.97 -4.52
C PHE A 105 1.91 12.14 -3.69
N ARG A 106 2.62 12.54 -2.63
CA ARG A 106 2.24 13.60 -1.67
C ARG A 106 3.43 14.53 -1.43
N THR A 107 3.72 15.37 -2.42
CA THR A 107 4.75 16.42 -2.30
C THR A 107 4.39 17.39 -1.18
N GLY A 108 5.17 17.41 -0.08
CA GLY A 108 4.99 18.36 1.04
C GLY A 108 5.18 17.82 2.46
N TYR A 109 5.51 16.53 2.65
CA TYR A 109 5.59 15.90 3.98
C TYR A 109 6.90 16.10 4.76
N ASP A 110 7.90 16.80 4.19
CA ASP A 110 9.15 17.14 4.86
C ASP A 110 9.10 18.51 5.59
N LYS A 111 7.97 18.87 6.20
CA LYS A 111 7.86 20.07 7.05
C LYS A 111 7.41 19.73 8.46
#